data_AF-A0A0D2H387-F1
#
_entry.id   AF-A0A0D2H387-F1
#
_cell.length_a   1.000
_cell.length_b   1.000
_cell.length_c   1.000
_cell.angle_alpha   90.00
_cell.angle_beta   90.00
_cell.angle_gamma   90.00
#
_symmetry.space_group_name_H-M   'P 1'
#
loop_
_entity.id
_entity.type
_entity.pdbx_description
1 polymer ?
#
loop_
_entity_poly.entity_id
_entity_poly.type
_entity_poly.pdbx_seq_one_letter_code
_entity_poly.pdbx_strand_id
1 'polypeptide(L)'
;MSYLGPFNGHVNGALVMKELHKPWPHWHTDNHSLVSNMPQRLKNRFKTAPYLTDQSTGSVFSLVKSAESLESIVEKGISKWYSTRKSLDFLDSGNRLRSNPSNVRRWMAHLLLNTTINIAVAQTIGQKWRAPANHFYNREMFSQYSATDLLKDIEIPKFEFSKTDYLQASENLGLAVIQDVREVPADHQGLHLPEGTLGGGKQTSSFEKTLFVQVQGRELEDMMFTILQPSFEDAQGVLIMQNIKSNPGKAPTSLLSPKVFNALMMLDFWNSIYSWRRAVLMQYVPMSTVYNETTGKYELEDQFIANVKNSKFYLDEDPEVRNASPEYQFISLLDTELETHRARIRQYMHSVDARLKTVEGLIDYIRLAESRRLIYRPLPLDEFALTIPYALKYGLDFNSRYEMTEAGDIQTLPGRGSKFFQSWTRTQDGWSLAGYDPHLIPKPDGLDEDSPSPTNPPAAASRSIRSAQTKTTRCPYREVWPEI
;
A
#
# COMPACT_ATOMS: atom_id res chain seq x y z
N MET A 1 3.48 16.31 -14.72
CA MET A 1 2.69 15.24 -15.37
C MET A 1 2.40 14.19 -14.31
N SER A 2 1.16 14.11 -13.82
CA SER A 2 0.72 13.08 -12.88
C SER A 2 0.77 11.72 -13.59
N TYR A 3 1.44 10.77 -12.93
CA TYR A 3 1.67 9.40 -13.41
C TYR A 3 0.86 8.53 -12.46
N LEU A 4 -0.44 8.63 -12.59
CA LEU A 4 -1.32 7.73 -11.86
C LEU A 4 -1.62 6.58 -12.79
N GLY A 5 -1.50 5.37 -12.26
CA GLY A 5 -2.01 4.20 -12.94
C GLY A 5 -3.48 4.39 -13.31
N PRO A 6 -3.97 3.71 -14.36
CA PRO A 6 -5.38 3.77 -14.74
C PRO A 6 -6.32 3.17 -13.68
N PHE A 7 -5.75 2.53 -12.65
CA PHE A 7 -6.45 1.97 -11.51
C PHE A 7 -6.09 2.75 -10.26
N ASN A 8 -7.09 3.37 -9.63
CA ASN A 8 -6.92 4.29 -8.51
C ASN A 8 -6.17 3.69 -7.29
N GLY A 9 -6.02 2.35 -7.22
CA GLY A 9 -5.39 1.62 -6.09
C GLY A 9 -3.95 1.24 -6.30
N HIS A 10 -3.41 1.57 -7.46
CA HIS A 10 -2.05 1.25 -7.85
C HIS A 10 -1.44 2.47 -8.51
N VAL A 11 -1.07 3.40 -7.64
CA VAL A 11 -0.61 4.74 -7.99
C VAL A 11 0.68 4.74 -8.81
N ASN A 12 1.42 3.62 -8.92
CA ASN A 12 2.64 3.54 -9.73
C ASN A 12 2.45 2.97 -11.13
N GLY A 13 1.20 2.64 -11.52
CA GLY A 13 0.84 2.31 -12.89
C GLY A 13 1.31 0.95 -13.42
N ALA A 14 1.85 0.08 -12.57
CA ALA A 14 2.14 -1.30 -12.96
C ALA A 14 0.84 -2.12 -13.18
N LEU A 15 0.98 -3.33 -13.74
CA LEU A 15 -0.12 -4.31 -13.78
C LEU A 15 -0.48 -4.77 -12.36
N VAL A 16 -1.75 -5.09 -12.13
CA VAL A 16 -2.31 -5.30 -10.79
C VAL A 16 -3.12 -6.58 -10.70
N MET A 17 -2.96 -7.28 -9.58
CA MET A 17 -3.88 -8.28 -9.06
C MET A 17 -4.03 -8.00 -7.57
N LYS A 18 -5.25 -7.77 -7.06
CA LYS A 18 -5.47 -7.39 -5.64
C LYS A 18 -5.14 -8.53 -4.70
N GLU A 19 -5.57 -9.74 -5.02
CA GLU A 19 -5.14 -10.98 -4.36
C GLU A 19 -3.99 -11.56 -5.16
N LEU A 20 -2.75 -11.11 -4.93
CA LEU A 20 -1.65 -11.59 -5.77
C LEU A 20 -1.29 -13.04 -5.44
N HIS A 21 -1.14 -13.36 -4.14
CA HIS A 21 -0.70 -14.67 -3.68
C HIS A 21 -1.85 -15.50 -3.14
N LYS A 22 -1.68 -16.82 -3.22
CA LYS A 22 -2.59 -17.83 -2.63
C LYS A 22 -2.99 -17.50 -1.17
N PRO A 23 -4.25 -17.77 -0.76
CA PRO A 23 -5.18 -18.71 -1.41
C PRO A 23 -6.19 -18.12 -2.42
N TRP A 24 -6.06 -16.86 -2.85
CA TRP A 24 -7.00 -16.21 -3.80
C TRP A 24 -8.48 -16.43 -3.45
N PRO A 25 -8.95 -15.87 -2.33
CA PRO A 25 -10.28 -16.14 -1.79
C PRO A 25 -11.43 -15.95 -2.80
N HIS A 26 -11.28 -15.06 -3.80
CA HIS A 26 -12.32 -14.81 -4.79
C HIS A 26 -12.14 -15.62 -6.10
N TRP A 27 -11.15 -16.51 -6.16
CA TRP A 27 -10.95 -17.43 -7.27
C TRP A 27 -11.47 -18.83 -6.93
N HIS A 28 -12.79 -19.03 -7.07
CA HIS A 28 -13.44 -20.27 -6.62
C HIS A 28 -13.16 -21.49 -7.51
N THR A 29 -12.79 -21.30 -8.79
CA THR A 29 -12.70 -22.40 -9.75
C THR A 29 -11.95 -22.02 -11.03
N ASP A 30 -11.08 -22.92 -11.51
CA ASP A 30 -10.39 -22.83 -12.80
C ASP A 30 -11.25 -23.33 -13.98
N ASN A 31 -12.37 -23.98 -13.68
CA ASN A 31 -13.17 -24.68 -14.69
C ASN A 31 -14.13 -23.76 -15.46
N HIS A 32 -14.32 -22.52 -15.01
CA HIS A 32 -15.19 -21.56 -15.66
C HIS A 32 -14.38 -20.56 -16.49
N SER A 33 -14.61 -20.58 -17.80
CA SER A 33 -13.98 -19.58 -18.68
C SER A 33 -14.57 -18.20 -18.40
N LEU A 34 -13.72 -17.25 -18.01
CA LEU A 34 -14.10 -15.84 -17.93
C LEU A 34 -14.68 -15.37 -19.28
N VAL A 35 -14.07 -15.81 -20.38
CA VAL A 35 -14.46 -15.42 -21.74
C VAL A 35 -15.84 -15.96 -22.11
N SER A 36 -16.23 -17.18 -21.72
CA SER A 36 -17.53 -17.75 -22.13
C SER A 36 -18.69 -16.87 -21.65
N ASN A 37 -18.59 -16.34 -20.43
CA ASN A 37 -19.59 -15.48 -19.78
C ASN A 37 -19.60 -14.02 -20.27
N MET A 38 -18.63 -13.61 -21.11
CA MET A 38 -18.61 -12.24 -21.63
C MET A 38 -19.62 -12.02 -22.76
N PRO A 39 -20.30 -10.85 -22.80
CA PRO A 39 -21.07 -10.40 -23.95
C PRO A 39 -20.22 -10.37 -25.23
N GLN A 40 -20.82 -10.72 -26.38
CA GLN A 40 -20.11 -10.77 -27.67
C GLN A 40 -19.44 -9.44 -28.04
N ARG A 41 -20.04 -8.31 -27.68
CA ARG A 41 -19.45 -6.98 -27.88
C ARG A 41 -18.09 -6.82 -27.18
N LEU A 42 -17.96 -7.34 -25.96
CA LEU A 42 -16.71 -7.27 -25.19
C LEU A 42 -15.67 -8.23 -25.77
N LYS A 43 -16.10 -9.44 -26.16
CA LYS A 43 -15.25 -10.41 -26.87
C LYS A 43 -14.63 -9.78 -28.12
N ASN A 44 -15.44 -9.12 -28.96
CA ASN A 44 -14.98 -8.46 -30.18
C ASN A 44 -14.01 -7.31 -29.87
N ARG A 45 -14.32 -6.49 -28.86
CA ARG A 45 -13.45 -5.39 -28.44
C ARG A 45 -12.11 -5.88 -27.89
N PHE A 46 -12.09 -6.95 -27.09
CA PHE A 46 -10.84 -7.48 -26.56
C PHE A 46 -10.01 -8.19 -27.63
N LYS A 47 -10.63 -8.79 -28.65
CA LYS A 47 -9.90 -9.35 -29.79
C LYS A 47 -9.03 -8.33 -30.51
N THR A 48 -9.47 -7.06 -30.57
CA THR A 48 -8.68 -5.97 -31.18
C THR A 48 -7.62 -5.39 -30.23
N ALA A 49 -7.57 -5.84 -28.97
CA ALA A 49 -6.55 -5.44 -28.01
C ALA A 49 -5.41 -6.48 -27.98
N PRO A 50 -4.24 -6.19 -28.61
CA PRO A 50 -3.15 -7.16 -28.73
C PRO A 50 -2.52 -7.57 -27.40
N TYR A 51 -2.75 -6.79 -26.33
CA TYR A 51 -2.27 -7.07 -24.98
C TYR A 51 -3.23 -7.94 -24.16
N LEU A 52 -4.48 -8.17 -24.62
CA LEU A 52 -5.45 -9.05 -23.97
C LEU A 52 -5.76 -10.29 -24.81
N THR A 53 -5.27 -10.36 -26.05
CA THR A 53 -5.61 -11.42 -27.00
C THR A 53 -4.36 -11.91 -27.70
N ASP A 54 -4.17 -13.23 -27.68
CA ASP A 54 -3.20 -13.89 -28.55
C ASP A 54 -3.63 -13.68 -30.00
N GLN A 55 -2.89 -12.84 -30.72
CA GLN A 55 -3.22 -12.47 -32.10
C GLN A 55 -3.04 -13.61 -33.09
N SER A 56 -2.26 -14.64 -32.74
CA SER A 56 -2.08 -15.82 -33.59
C SER A 56 -3.28 -16.76 -33.55
N THR A 57 -3.93 -16.88 -32.38
CA THR A 57 -5.08 -17.77 -32.19
C THR A 57 -6.42 -17.04 -32.10
N GLY A 58 -6.40 -15.71 -31.96
CA GLY A 58 -7.59 -14.87 -31.70
C GLY A 58 -8.20 -15.10 -30.30
N SER A 59 -7.48 -15.76 -29.40
CA SER A 59 -7.97 -16.16 -28.09
C SER A 59 -7.75 -15.06 -27.05
N VAL A 60 -8.85 -14.52 -26.54
CA VAL A 60 -8.85 -13.51 -25.48
C VAL A 60 -8.45 -14.17 -24.15
N PHE A 61 -7.56 -13.55 -23.39
CA PHE A 61 -7.05 -14.02 -22.10
C PHE A 61 -6.49 -15.46 -22.13
N SER A 62 -5.94 -15.91 -23.26
CA SER A 62 -5.51 -17.31 -23.47
C SER A 62 -4.47 -17.83 -22.47
N LEU A 63 -3.73 -16.92 -21.83
CA LEU A 63 -2.70 -17.22 -20.84
C LEU A 63 -3.25 -17.24 -19.39
N VAL A 64 -4.49 -16.77 -19.17
CA VAL A 64 -5.15 -16.76 -17.86
C VAL A 64 -6.04 -17.99 -17.76
N LYS A 65 -5.49 -19.07 -17.18
CA LYS A 65 -6.16 -20.36 -17.02
C LYS A 65 -6.48 -20.68 -15.57
N SER A 66 -5.74 -20.10 -14.63
CA SER A 66 -5.93 -20.21 -13.19
C SER A 66 -5.44 -18.95 -12.48
N ALA A 67 -5.67 -18.84 -11.18
CA ALA A 67 -5.12 -17.76 -10.37
C ALA A 67 -3.58 -17.78 -10.36
N GLU A 68 -2.97 -18.98 -10.28
CA GLU A 68 -1.51 -19.18 -10.36
C GLU A 68 -0.95 -18.62 -11.66
N SER A 69 -1.62 -18.89 -12.79
CA SER A 69 -1.14 -18.44 -14.10
C SER A 69 -1.28 -16.92 -14.23
N LEU A 70 -2.33 -16.33 -13.64
CA LEU A 70 -2.51 -14.89 -13.55
C LEU A 70 -1.46 -14.22 -12.65
N GLU A 71 -1.19 -14.77 -11.47
CA GLU A 71 -0.13 -14.31 -10.55
C GLU A 71 1.20 -14.21 -11.31
N SER A 72 1.61 -15.27 -11.99
CA SER A 72 2.86 -15.27 -12.77
C SER A 72 2.91 -14.21 -13.88
N ILE A 73 1.78 -13.97 -14.56
CA ILE A 73 1.68 -12.93 -15.60
C ILE A 73 1.85 -11.54 -14.98
N VAL A 74 1.19 -11.31 -13.84
CA VAL A 74 1.19 -10.03 -13.13
C VAL A 74 2.59 -9.73 -12.59
N GLU A 75 3.23 -10.68 -11.92
CA GLU A 75 4.59 -10.53 -11.40
C GLU A 75 5.60 -10.21 -12.52
N LYS A 76 5.51 -10.92 -13.66
CA LYS A 76 6.35 -10.65 -14.84
C LYS A 76 6.07 -9.26 -15.42
N GLY A 77 4.80 -8.86 -15.48
CA GLY A 77 4.37 -7.54 -15.93
C GLY A 77 4.96 -6.42 -15.06
N ILE A 78 4.84 -6.56 -13.74
CA ILE A 78 5.42 -5.63 -12.75
C ILE A 78 6.95 -5.58 -12.89
N SER A 79 7.62 -6.73 -12.95
CA SER A 79 9.07 -6.80 -13.09
C SER A 79 9.56 -6.10 -14.38
N LYS A 80 8.86 -6.32 -15.50
CA LYS A 80 9.16 -5.67 -16.78
C LYS A 80 8.89 -4.16 -16.75
N TRP A 81 7.82 -3.73 -16.09
CA TRP A 81 7.48 -2.33 -15.88
C TRP A 81 8.60 -1.59 -15.15
N TYR A 82 9.00 -2.09 -13.98
CA TYR A 82 10.07 -1.47 -13.20
C TYR A 82 11.44 -1.56 -13.87
N SER A 83 11.74 -2.65 -14.58
CA SER A 83 12.96 -2.73 -15.38
C SER A 83 13.01 -1.67 -16.49
N THR A 84 11.88 -1.39 -17.12
CA THR A 84 11.78 -0.35 -18.15
C THR A 84 11.92 1.03 -17.53
N ARG A 85 11.24 1.27 -16.40
CA ARG A 85 11.33 2.53 -15.64
C ARG A 85 12.74 2.81 -15.14
N LYS A 86 13.43 1.79 -14.61
CA LYS A 86 14.83 1.87 -14.23
C LYS A 86 15.70 2.40 -15.37
N SER A 87 15.53 1.84 -16.57
CA SER A 87 16.29 2.28 -17.74
C SER A 87 15.97 3.72 -18.12
N LEU A 88 14.71 4.14 -18.05
CA LEU A 88 14.31 5.51 -18.36
C LEU A 88 14.81 6.53 -17.33
N ASP A 89 14.69 6.21 -16.04
CA ASP A 89 14.99 7.14 -14.95
C ASP A 89 16.50 7.22 -14.64
N PHE A 90 17.24 6.11 -14.76
CA PHE A 90 18.65 6.03 -14.32
C PHE A 90 19.67 5.83 -15.44
N LEU A 91 19.27 5.45 -16.65
CA LEU A 91 20.22 5.11 -17.72
C LEU A 91 20.09 6.07 -18.93
N ASP A 92 21.22 6.45 -19.50
CA ASP A 92 21.27 7.21 -20.76
C ASP A 92 21.07 6.28 -21.99
N SER A 93 21.04 6.85 -23.19
CA SER A 93 20.91 6.08 -24.43
C SER A 93 22.07 5.11 -24.69
N GLY A 94 23.22 5.31 -24.05
CA GLY A 94 24.39 4.43 -24.07
C GLY A 94 24.41 3.42 -22.93
N ASN A 95 23.32 3.25 -22.19
CA ASN A 95 23.23 2.35 -21.03
C ASN A 95 24.23 2.71 -19.90
N ARG A 96 24.64 3.99 -19.80
CA ARG A 96 25.45 4.53 -18.71
C ARG A 96 24.56 5.14 -17.65
N LEU A 97 25.04 5.18 -16.41
CA LEU A 97 24.31 5.82 -15.31
C LEU A 97 24.17 7.31 -15.60
N ARG A 98 22.97 7.85 -15.40
CA ARG A 98 22.72 9.29 -15.51
C ARG A 98 23.35 10.00 -14.33
N SER A 99 23.98 11.14 -14.61
CA SER A 99 24.53 12.01 -13.56
C SER A 99 23.43 12.59 -12.65
N ASN A 100 22.24 12.88 -13.17
CA ASN A 100 21.11 13.37 -12.39
C ASN A 100 19.82 12.64 -12.82
N PRO A 101 19.49 11.50 -12.17
CA PRO A 101 18.31 10.72 -12.51
C PRO A 101 17.02 11.42 -12.05
N SER A 102 15.96 11.23 -12.82
CA SER A 102 14.63 11.76 -12.47
C SER A 102 13.88 10.83 -11.51
N ASN A 103 12.88 11.37 -10.80
CA ASN A 103 11.90 10.61 -10.02
C ASN A 103 12.44 9.85 -8.79
N VAL A 104 13.59 10.23 -8.23
CA VAL A 104 14.17 9.53 -7.05
C VAL A 104 13.26 9.46 -5.84
N ARG A 105 12.46 10.50 -5.58
CA ARG A 105 11.44 10.47 -4.52
C ARG A 105 10.41 9.36 -4.72
N ARG A 106 10.01 9.07 -5.97
CA ARG A 106 9.07 7.98 -6.24
C ARG A 106 9.69 6.61 -5.99
N TRP A 107 10.96 6.44 -6.32
CA TRP A 107 11.67 5.20 -5.98
C TRP A 107 11.76 5.01 -4.46
N MET A 108 12.07 6.07 -3.71
CA MET A 108 12.07 6.03 -2.24
C MET A 108 10.67 5.79 -1.64
N ALA A 109 9.60 6.23 -2.30
CA ALA A 109 8.23 5.99 -1.84
C ALA A 109 7.89 4.50 -1.74
N HIS A 110 8.45 3.63 -2.60
CA HIS A 110 8.24 2.18 -2.49
C HIS A 110 8.71 1.62 -1.14
N LEU A 111 9.81 2.14 -0.61
CA LEU A 111 10.36 1.72 0.69
C LEU A 111 9.67 2.39 1.88
N LEU A 112 9.42 3.69 1.77
CA LEU A 112 8.98 4.50 2.92
C LEU A 112 7.47 4.54 3.09
N LEU A 113 6.69 4.38 2.01
CA LEU A 113 5.24 4.50 2.04
C LEU A 113 4.51 3.16 1.89
N ASN A 114 5.14 2.15 1.27
CA ASN A 114 4.43 0.97 0.76
C ASN A 114 3.19 1.41 -0.02
N THR A 115 3.44 2.07 -1.14
CA THR A 115 2.48 2.84 -1.93
C THR A 115 1.26 2.05 -2.40
N THR A 116 1.38 0.73 -2.51
CA THR A 116 0.28 -0.14 -2.93
C THR A 116 0.14 -1.34 -2.01
N ILE A 117 -1.07 -1.89 -1.98
CA ILE A 117 -1.40 -3.03 -1.13
C ILE A 117 -2.01 -4.17 -1.96
N ASN A 118 -1.87 -5.36 -1.40
CA ASN A 118 -2.60 -6.55 -1.79
C ASN A 118 -3.52 -7.00 -0.65
N ILE A 119 -4.41 -7.94 -0.94
CA ILE A 119 -5.29 -8.57 0.04
C ILE A 119 -4.84 -10.02 0.22
N ALA A 120 -4.82 -10.46 1.48
CA ALA A 120 -4.51 -11.84 1.84
C ALA A 120 -5.47 -12.32 2.93
N VAL A 121 -5.65 -13.63 3.00
CA VAL A 121 -6.48 -14.31 4.01
C VAL A 121 -5.68 -15.44 4.64
N ALA A 122 -6.16 -15.95 5.77
CA ALA A 122 -5.53 -17.07 6.45
C ALA A 122 -5.37 -18.28 5.53
N GLN A 123 -4.27 -19.01 5.71
CA GLN A 123 -4.04 -20.27 5.02
C GLN A 123 -4.44 -21.45 5.89
N THR A 124 -5.12 -22.42 5.30
CA THR A 124 -5.50 -23.67 5.96
C THR A 124 -4.60 -24.80 5.49
N ILE A 125 -3.85 -25.40 6.41
CA ILE A 125 -2.97 -26.54 6.12
C ILE A 125 -3.34 -27.67 7.07
N GLY A 126 -4.06 -28.66 6.54
CA GLY A 126 -4.70 -29.69 7.37
C GLY A 126 -5.77 -29.08 8.27
N GLN A 127 -5.67 -29.29 9.58
CA GLN A 127 -6.59 -28.74 10.58
C GLN A 127 -6.07 -27.45 11.25
N LYS A 128 -5.03 -26.83 10.68
CA LYS A 128 -4.35 -25.67 11.26
C LYS A 128 -4.57 -24.43 10.40
N TRP A 129 -4.89 -23.32 11.06
CA TRP A 129 -5.07 -22.01 10.45
C TRP A 129 -3.83 -21.16 10.69
N ARG A 130 -3.36 -20.48 9.65
CA ARG A 130 -2.18 -19.60 9.71
C ARG A 130 -2.55 -18.19 9.32
N ALA A 131 -2.30 -17.23 10.21
CA ALA A 131 -2.49 -15.82 9.90
C ALA A 131 -1.49 -15.40 8.80
N PRO A 132 -1.85 -14.48 7.89
CA PRO A 132 -0.91 -14.06 6.85
C PRO A 132 0.29 -13.35 7.47
N ALA A 133 1.49 -13.87 7.23
CA ALA A 133 2.74 -13.36 7.79
C ALA A 133 2.96 -11.84 7.55
N ASN A 134 2.47 -11.35 6.41
CA ASN A 134 2.53 -9.93 6.05
C ASN A 134 1.79 -9.01 7.03
N HIS A 135 0.93 -9.53 7.89
CA HIS A 135 0.31 -8.76 8.99
C HIS A 135 1.34 -8.30 10.02
N PHE A 136 2.39 -9.10 10.23
CA PHE A 136 3.33 -8.93 11.32
C PHE A 136 4.67 -8.35 10.88
N TYR A 137 5.05 -8.53 9.62
CA TYR A 137 6.26 -7.93 9.05
C TYR A 137 6.16 -7.89 7.53
N ASN A 138 7.02 -7.12 6.85
CA ASN A 138 6.98 -7.01 5.39
C ASN A 138 7.64 -8.22 4.70
N ARG A 139 7.01 -9.40 4.80
CA ARG A 139 7.51 -10.65 4.20
C ARG A 139 7.77 -10.50 2.71
N GLU A 140 6.91 -9.77 2.01
CA GLU A 140 7.05 -9.50 0.58
C GLU A 140 8.41 -8.86 0.28
N MET A 141 8.71 -7.73 0.91
CA MET A 141 10.00 -7.04 0.77
C MET A 141 11.21 -7.92 1.10
N PHE A 142 11.16 -8.64 2.23
CA PHE A 142 12.27 -9.47 2.67
C PHE A 142 12.51 -10.70 1.79
N SER A 143 11.47 -11.21 1.12
CA SER A 143 11.64 -12.30 0.16
C SER A 143 12.32 -11.87 -1.14
N GLN A 144 12.17 -10.60 -1.53
CA GLN A 144 12.75 -10.07 -2.77
C GLN A 144 14.18 -9.56 -2.58
N TYR A 145 14.48 -8.92 -1.44
CA TYR A 145 15.78 -8.26 -1.23
C TYR A 145 16.64 -9.00 -0.18
N SER A 146 17.47 -9.93 -0.65
CA SER A 146 18.29 -10.79 0.20
C SER A 146 19.55 -10.12 0.78
N ALA A 147 20.00 -8.98 0.24
CA ALA A 147 21.22 -8.31 0.69
C ALA A 147 21.09 -7.62 2.08
N THR A 148 19.90 -7.62 2.65
CA THR A 148 19.60 -7.08 3.99
C THR A 148 20.17 -7.93 5.13
N ASP A 149 20.21 -9.25 4.96
CA ASP A 149 20.62 -10.20 5.99
C ASP A 149 19.85 -10.08 7.35
N LEU A 150 18.79 -9.28 7.43
CA LEU A 150 17.99 -9.05 8.65
C LEU A 150 17.25 -10.29 9.15
N LEU A 151 16.82 -11.17 8.24
CA LEU A 151 16.12 -12.41 8.60
C LEU A 151 17.00 -13.65 8.56
N LYS A 152 18.30 -13.48 8.28
CA LYS A 152 19.24 -14.59 8.23
C LYS A 152 19.34 -15.25 9.61
N ASP A 153 19.25 -16.58 9.62
CA ASP A 153 19.30 -17.40 10.84
C ASP A 153 18.19 -17.09 11.87
N ILE A 154 17.07 -16.52 11.41
CA ILE A 154 15.86 -16.34 12.21
C ILE A 154 14.82 -17.37 11.79
N GLU A 155 14.41 -18.22 12.74
CA GLU A 155 13.27 -19.11 12.54
C GLU A 155 11.98 -18.28 12.59
N ILE A 156 11.35 -18.09 11.44
CA ILE A 156 10.06 -17.40 11.35
C ILE A 156 8.95 -18.36 11.78
N PRO A 157 8.15 -18.00 12.80
CA PRO A 157 7.05 -18.85 13.24
C PRO A 157 5.98 -18.95 12.15
N LYS A 158 5.15 -19.99 12.26
CA LYS A 158 4.09 -20.27 11.29
C LYS A 158 2.85 -19.39 11.49
N PHE A 159 2.78 -18.66 12.62
CA PHE A 159 1.64 -17.84 13.02
C PHE A 159 0.33 -18.64 13.01
N GLU A 160 0.34 -19.77 13.73
CA GLU A 160 -0.83 -20.66 13.82
C GLU A 160 -1.83 -20.13 14.86
N PHE A 161 -3.13 -20.25 14.58
CA PHE A 161 -4.21 -19.85 15.50
C PHE A 161 -5.36 -20.87 15.55
N SER A 162 -6.17 -20.79 16.61
CA SER A 162 -7.36 -21.62 16.83
C SER A 162 -8.57 -21.04 16.08
N LYS A 163 -9.26 -21.88 15.29
CA LYS A 163 -10.51 -21.48 14.60
C LYS A 163 -11.57 -21.02 15.61
N THR A 164 -11.70 -21.72 16.73
CA THR A 164 -12.68 -21.39 17.78
C THR A 164 -12.41 -20.01 18.37
N ASP A 165 -11.15 -19.74 18.71
CA ASP A 165 -10.72 -18.47 19.30
C ASP A 165 -10.88 -17.34 18.28
N TYR A 166 -10.62 -17.61 17.01
CA TYR A 166 -10.85 -16.67 15.91
C TYR A 166 -12.33 -16.30 15.80
N LEU A 167 -13.23 -17.28 15.84
CA LEU A 167 -14.67 -17.04 15.77
C LEU A 167 -15.16 -16.22 16.97
N GLN A 168 -14.61 -16.46 18.15
CA GLN A 168 -14.89 -15.67 19.34
C GLN A 168 -14.40 -14.22 19.19
N ALA A 169 -13.19 -14.02 18.67
CA ALA A 169 -12.63 -12.69 18.41
C ALA A 169 -13.43 -11.93 17.32
N SER A 170 -13.81 -12.62 16.26
CA SER A 170 -14.66 -12.12 15.17
C SER A 170 -16.01 -11.63 15.69
N GLU A 171 -16.66 -12.39 16.57
CA GLU A 171 -17.92 -12.02 17.22
C GLU A 171 -17.76 -10.86 18.21
N ASN A 172 -16.65 -10.83 18.96
CA ASN A 172 -16.31 -9.76 19.88
C ASN A 172 -16.21 -8.41 19.16
N LEU A 173 -15.59 -8.38 17.98
CA LEU A 173 -15.44 -7.18 17.15
C LEU A 173 -16.62 -6.93 16.20
N GLY A 174 -17.54 -7.89 16.08
CA GLY A 174 -18.69 -7.79 15.19
C GLY A 174 -18.25 -7.72 13.72
N LEU A 175 -17.30 -8.55 13.31
CA LEU A 175 -16.91 -8.62 11.90
C LEU A 175 -18.11 -8.99 11.03
N ALA A 176 -18.28 -8.27 9.94
CA ALA A 176 -19.37 -8.46 8.99
C ALA A 176 -18.94 -8.08 7.58
N VAL A 177 -19.55 -8.72 6.60
CA VAL A 177 -19.50 -8.24 5.21
C VAL A 177 -20.67 -7.28 5.03
N ILE A 178 -20.37 -6.05 4.63
CA ILE A 178 -21.37 -4.99 4.45
C ILE A 178 -21.47 -4.61 2.98
N GLN A 179 -22.59 -4.01 2.57
CA GLN A 179 -22.81 -3.49 1.22
C GLN A 179 -23.57 -2.17 1.31
N ASP A 180 -23.12 -1.15 0.57
CA ASP A 180 -23.85 0.11 0.45
C ASP A 180 -25.15 -0.10 -0.35
N VAL A 181 -26.22 0.55 0.09
CA VAL A 181 -27.55 0.46 -0.54
C VAL A 181 -28.19 1.85 -0.67
N ARG A 182 -29.09 2.00 -1.65
CA ARG A 182 -29.93 3.21 -1.75
C ARG A 182 -31.12 3.14 -0.79
N GLU A 183 -31.68 1.95 -0.62
CA GLU A 183 -32.81 1.65 0.24
C GLU A 183 -32.54 0.32 0.93
N VAL A 184 -32.97 0.16 2.18
CA VAL A 184 -32.80 -1.07 2.93
C VAL A 184 -33.79 -2.12 2.40
N PRO A 185 -33.32 -3.29 1.92
CA PRO A 185 -34.21 -4.39 1.57
C PRO A 185 -35.09 -4.81 2.76
N ALA A 186 -36.32 -5.26 2.50
CA ALA A 186 -37.30 -5.53 3.55
C ALA A 186 -36.87 -6.59 4.58
N ASP A 187 -35.96 -7.48 4.21
CA ASP A 187 -35.41 -8.58 5.01
C ASP A 187 -34.07 -8.23 5.70
N HIS A 188 -33.59 -6.99 5.56
CA HIS A 188 -32.30 -6.55 6.10
C HIS A 188 -32.46 -5.42 7.12
N GLN A 189 -31.50 -5.33 8.05
CA GLN A 189 -31.36 -4.18 8.93
C GLN A 189 -30.40 -3.15 8.32
N GLY A 190 -30.84 -1.90 8.26
CA GLY A 190 -30.00 -0.78 7.84
C GLY A 190 -28.91 -0.46 8.86
N LEU A 191 -27.70 -0.20 8.36
CA LEU A 191 -26.53 0.24 9.11
C LEU A 191 -26.15 1.64 8.63
N HIS A 192 -26.06 2.59 9.56
CA HIS A 192 -25.59 3.94 9.25
C HIS A 192 -24.12 4.09 9.64
N LEU A 193 -23.26 4.30 8.64
CA LEU A 193 -21.82 4.49 8.82
C LEU A 193 -21.40 5.88 8.32
N PRO A 194 -20.27 6.45 8.79
CA PRO A 194 -19.82 7.77 8.37
C PRO A 194 -19.57 7.86 6.87
N GLU A 195 -19.66 9.07 6.32
CA GLU A 195 -19.29 9.33 4.93
C GLU A 195 -17.85 8.89 4.64
N GLY A 196 -17.62 8.37 3.44
CA GLY A 196 -16.34 7.86 3.02
C GLY A 196 -15.95 6.49 3.60
N THR A 197 -16.89 5.77 4.21
CA THR A 197 -16.64 4.44 4.78
C THR A 197 -16.09 3.43 3.76
N LEU A 198 -16.49 3.48 2.48
CA LEU A 198 -15.99 2.56 1.45
C LEU A 198 -15.16 3.22 0.34
N GLY A 199 -14.92 4.54 0.38
CA GLY A 199 -14.07 5.28 -0.58
C GLY A 199 -14.57 5.37 -2.02
N GLY A 200 -15.31 4.35 -2.49
CA GLY A 200 -15.83 4.19 -3.83
C GLY A 200 -16.70 5.36 -4.26
N GLY A 201 -16.33 5.93 -5.40
CA GLY A 201 -17.12 6.89 -6.15
C GLY A 201 -17.18 8.32 -5.62
N LYS A 202 -16.00 8.87 -5.31
CA LYS A 202 -15.79 10.34 -5.36
C LYS A 202 -16.05 10.93 -6.75
N GLN A 203 -15.93 10.12 -7.80
CA GLN A 203 -16.27 10.47 -9.18
C GLN A 203 -17.79 10.41 -9.47
N THR A 204 -18.57 9.72 -8.62
CA THR A 204 -20.00 9.42 -8.82
C THR A 204 -20.88 9.89 -7.66
N SER A 205 -20.33 10.65 -6.72
CA SER A 205 -20.96 11.05 -5.44
C SER A 205 -21.31 9.90 -4.49
N SER A 206 -20.90 8.65 -4.75
CA SER A 206 -21.14 7.54 -3.83
C SER A 206 -20.27 7.56 -2.56
N PHE A 207 -19.32 8.49 -2.47
CA PHE A 207 -18.58 8.77 -1.23
C PHE A 207 -19.48 9.28 -0.09
N GLU A 208 -20.63 9.87 -0.43
CA GLU A 208 -21.65 10.37 0.51
C GLU A 208 -22.57 9.27 1.04
N LYS A 209 -22.43 8.02 0.57
CA LYS A 209 -23.29 6.92 1.03
C LYS A 209 -22.98 6.58 2.48
N THR A 210 -23.98 6.75 3.33
CA THR A 210 -23.95 6.39 4.75
C THR A 210 -24.81 5.18 5.07
N LEU A 211 -25.62 4.69 4.13
CA LEU A 211 -26.55 3.58 4.36
C LEU A 211 -26.00 2.27 3.80
N PHE A 212 -25.90 1.28 4.68
CA PHE A 212 -25.37 -0.05 4.40
C PHE A 212 -26.32 -1.13 4.91
N VAL A 213 -26.11 -2.35 4.47
CA VAL A 213 -26.69 -3.55 5.07
C VAL A 213 -25.61 -4.57 5.36
N GLN A 214 -25.81 -5.36 6.41
CA GLN A 214 -25.01 -6.56 6.64
C GLN A 214 -25.46 -7.64 5.66
N VAL A 215 -24.60 -7.99 4.71
CA VAL A 215 -24.84 -9.09 3.76
C VAL A 215 -24.52 -10.42 4.42
N GLN A 216 -23.52 -10.44 5.29
CA GLN A 216 -23.12 -11.64 6.02
C GLN A 216 -22.57 -11.28 7.39
N GLY A 217 -22.97 -12.05 8.41
CA GLY A 217 -22.32 -12.03 9.71
C GLY A 217 -21.03 -12.84 9.66
N ARG A 218 -19.91 -12.22 10.04
CA ARG A 218 -18.55 -12.78 9.97
C ARG A 218 -18.00 -12.88 8.54
N GLU A 219 -16.70 -13.11 8.43
CA GLU A 219 -16.07 -13.52 7.18
C GLU A 219 -16.51 -14.92 6.77
N LEU A 220 -16.39 -15.23 5.47
CA LEU A 220 -16.48 -16.61 4.99
C LEU A 220 -15.34 -17.44 5.57
N GLU A 221 -15.56 -18.76 5.70
CA GLU A 221 -14.58 -19.66 6.30
C GLU A 221 -13.25 -19.67 5.52
N ASP A 222 -13.30 -19.59 4.20
CA ASP A 222 -12.14 -19.47 3.30
C ASP A 222 -11.54 -18.04 3.26
N MET A 223 -12.15 -17.09 3.96
CA MET A 223 -11.72 -15.69 4.04
C MET A 223 -11.39 -15.23 5.47
N MET A 224 -11.15 -16.16 6.40
CA MET A 224 -10.76 -15.79 7.76
C MET A 224 -9.49 -14.93 7.74
N PHE A 225 -9.44 -13.94 8.62
CA PHE A 225 -8.27 -13.10 8.85
C PHE A 225 -7.87 -12.32 7.57
N THR A 226 -8.85 -11.72 6.89
CA THR A 226 -8.62 -10.92 5.68
C THR A 226 -7.79 -9.68 6.02
N ILE A 227 -6.57 -9.55 5.56
CA ILE A 227 -5.75 -8.36 5.81
C ILE A 227 -5.43 -7.63 4.52
N LEU A 228 -4.99 -6.38 4.71
CA LEU A 228 -4.15 -5.70 3.75
C LEU A 228 -2.70 -6.15 3.96
N GLN A 229 -1.98 -6.42 2.88
CA GLN A 229 -0.56 -6.77 2.91
C GLN A 229 0.26 -5.85 1.98
N PRO A 230 1.57 -5.68 2.24
CA PRO A 230 2.48 -5.04 1.29
C PRO A 230 2.38 -5.69 -0.08
N SER A 231 2.55 -4.88 -1.13
CA SER A 231 2.48 -5.37 -2.50
C SER A 231 3.84 -5.87 -3.01
N PHE A 232 3.77 -6.83 -3.93
CA PHE A 232 4.92 -7.24 -4.75
C PHE A 232 5.46 -6.07 -5.59
N GLU A 233 4.58 -5.14 -5.98
CA GLU A 233 4.91 -3.94 -6.74
C GLU A 233 5.94 -3.05 -6.02
N ASP A 234 5.70 -2.74 -4.74
CA ASP A 234 6.66 -1.96 -3.94
C ASP A 234 7.96 -2.74 -3.69
N ALA A 235 7.87 -4.04 -3.43
CA ALA A 235 9.05 -4.88 -3.23
C ALA A 235 9.92 -4.95 -4.49
N GLN A 236 9.32 -5.04 -5.69
CA GLN A 236 10.05 -4.94 -6.95
C GLN A 236 10.64 -3.55 -7.18
N GLY A 237 9.89 -2.49 -6.87
CA GLY A 237 10.40 -1.12 -6.94
C GLY A 237 11.68 -0.95 -6.10
N VAL A 238 11.66 -1.46 -4.86
CA VAL A 238 12.83 -1.46 -3.97
C VAL A 238 13.96 -2.33 -4.52
N LEU A 239 13.68 -3.58 -4.90
CA LEU A 239 14.71 -4.48 -5.45
C LEU A 239 15.46 -3.84 -6.62
N ILE A 240 14.73 -3.15 -7.50
CA ILE A 240 15.27 -2.49 -8.68
C ILE A 240 16.10 -1.25 -8.32
N MET A 241 15.67 -0.40 -7.38
CA MET A 241 16.50 0.74 -6.93
C MET A 241 17.76 0.30 -6.17
N GLN A 242 17.78 -0.92 -5.63
CA GLN A 242 18.99 -1.52 -5.04
C GLN A 242 19.91 -2.19 -6.08
N ASN A 243 19.42 -2.40 -7.31
CA ASN A 243 20.15 -3.08 -8.40
C ASN A 243 20.04 -2.30 -9.72
N ILE A 244 20.37 -1.01 -9.70
CA ILE A 244 20.23 -0.13 -10.87
C ILE A 244 21.12 -0.63 -12.02
N LYS A 245 22.40 -0.83 -11.71
CA LYS A 245 23.39 -1.34 -12.67
C LYS A 245 24.39 -2.24 -11.97
N SER A 246 24.57 -3.44 -12.51
CA SER A 246 25.57 -4.41 -12.03
C SER A 246 26.71 -4.46 -13.04
N ASN A 247 27.94 -4.37 -12.55
CA ASN A 247 29.15 -4.59 -13.35
C ASN A 247 29.87 -5.83 -12.79
N PRO A 248 30.45 -6.70 -13.64
CA PRO A 248 31.22 -7.85 -13.16
C PRO A 248 32.30 -7.42 -12.15
N GLY A 249 32.35 -8.11 -11.01
CA GLY A 249 33.34 -7.87 -9.95
C GLY A 249 33.11 -6.61 -9.10
N LYS A 250 31.97 -5.90 -9.26
CA LYS A 250 31.60 -4.76 -8.42
C LYS A 250 30.22 -4.96 -7.79
N ALA A 251 30.02 -4.39 -6.61
CA ALA A 251 28.69 -4.29 -6.03
C ALA A 251 27.76 -3.54 -7.00
N PRO A 252 26.47 -3.92 -7.10
CA PRO A 252 25.50 -3.17 -7.87
C PRO A 252 25.43 -1.72 -7.42
N THR A 253 25.26 -0.79 -8.37
CA THR A 253 24.90 0.59 -8.04
C THR A 253 23.49 0.59 -7.47
N SER A 254 23.35 1.13 -6.26
CA SER A 254 22.09 1.25 -5.54
C SER A 254 21.80 2.70 -5.14
N LEU A 255 20.55 2.98 -4.80
CA LEU A 255 20.15 4.25 -4.18
C LEU A 255 20.48 4.33 -2.69
N LEU A 256 20.48 3.18 -2.00
CA LEU A 256 20.79 3.08 -0.58
C LEU A 256 21.81 1.97 -0.34
N SER A 257 22.58 2.09 0.72
CA SER A 257 23.39 1.02 1.27
C SER A 257 22.51 0.02 2.03
N PRO A 258 22.97 -1.24 2.20
CA PRO A 258 22.29 -2.19 3.08
C PRO A 258 22.14 -1.67 4.52
N LYS A 259 23.10 -0.88 5.01
CA LYS A 259 23.06 -0.25 6.34
C LYS A 259 21.83 0.66 6.47
N VAL A 260 21.65 1.60 5.53
CA VAL A 260 20.52 2.53 5.56
C VAL A 260 19.19 1.83 5.28
N PHE A 261 19.18 0.87 4.34
CA PHE A 261 18.00 0.04 4.11
C PHE A 261 17.56 -0.68 5.39
N ASN A 262 18.50 -1.31 6.12
CA ASN A 262 18.21 -2.02 7.36
C ASN A 262 17.67 -1.09 8.44
N ALA A 263 18.27 0.10 8.61
CA ALA A 263 17.79 1.09 9.57
C ALA A 263 16.36 1.57 9.24
N LEU A 264 16.06 1.82 7.96
CA LEU A 264 14.71 2.19 7.52
C LEU A 264 13.69 1.07 7.76
N MET A 265 14.06 -0.18 7.48
CA MET A 265 13.18 -1.33 7.74
C MET A 265 12.96 -1.55 9.24
N MET A 266 13.98 -1.32 10.07
CA MET A 266 13.94 -1.53 11.53
C MET A 266 13.29 -0.39 12.30
N LEU A 267 13.04 0.76 11.67
CA LEU A 267 12.34 1.90 12.28
C LEU A 267 10.94 1.51 12.78
N ASP A 268 10.24 0.68 12.03
CA ASP A 268 8.87 0.29 12.30
C ASP A 268 8.55 -1.06 11.63
N PHE A 269 9.45 -2.03 11.83
CA PHE A 269 9.46 -3.35 11.18
C PHE A 269 8.12 -4.09 11.28
N TRP A 270 7.45 -3.93 12.41
CA TRP A 270 6.19 -4.59 12.77
C TRP A 270 4.94 -3.94 12.15
N ASN A 271 5.07 -2.74 11.58
CA ASN A 271 4.03 -2.10 10.76
C ASN A 271 4.43 -2.14 9.28
N SER A 272 4.17 -3.31 8.68
CA SER A 272 4.55 -3.62 7.30
C SER A 272 3.92 -2.67 6.28
N ILE A 273 2.67 -2.27 6.50
CA ILE A 273 1.94 -1.23 5.74
C ILE A 273 1.55 -0.09 6.67
N TYR A 274 1.32 1.10 6.10
CA TYR A 274 0.90 2.30 6.84
C TYR A 274 1.79 2.57 8.06
N SER A 275 3.11 2.48 7.86
CA SER A 275 4.07 2.99 8.83
C SER A 275 4.14 4.50 8.67
N TRP A 276 3.43 5.25 9.51
CA TRP A 276 3.57 6.71 9.52
C TRP A 276 5.00 7.13 9.89
N ARG A 277 5.70 6.33 10.71
CA ARG A 277 7.10 6.55 11.10
C ARG A 277 8.04 6.57 9.90
N ARG A 278 7.92 5.59 9.00
CA ARG A 278 8.66 5.61 7.72
C ARG A 278 8.16 6.70 6.80
N ALA A 279 6.84 6.91 6.75
CA ALA A 279 6.23 7.83 5.82
C ALA A 279 6.61 9.30 6.05
N VAL A 280 6.71 9.76 7.30
CA VAL A 280 7.16 11.13 7.61
C VAL A 280 8.59 11.40 7.13
N LEU A 281 9.42 10.36 6.97
CA LEU A 281 10.78 10.54 6.46
C LEU A 281 10.80 10.91 4.98
N MET A 282 9.70 10.72 4.23
CA MET A 282 9.59 11.14 2.83
C MET A 282 9.87 12.63 2.63
N GLN A 283 9.57 13.47 3.63
CA GLN A 283 9.79 14.92 3.53
C GLN A 283 11.29 15.29 3.43
N TYR A 284 12.18 14.42 3.93
CA TYR A 284 13.62 14.64 3.92
C TYR A 284 14.33 14.06 2.70
N VAL A 285 13.64 13.26 1.87
CA VAL A 285 14.21 12.73 0.64
C VAL A 285 14.45 13.89 -0.33
N PRO A 286 15.67 14.10 -0.87
CA PRO A 286 15.90 15.21 -1.79
C PRO A 286 15.14 15.04 -3.11
N MET A 287 14.84 16.14 -3.79
CA MET A 287 14.10 16.13 -5.06
C MET A 287 14.88 15.47 -6.21
N SER A 288 16.21 15.54 -6.14
CA SER A 288 17.16 15.01 -7.11
C SER A 288 18.37 14.44 -6.40
N THR A 289 19.22 13.72 -7.13
CA THR A 289 20.52 13.23 -6.63
C THR A 289 21.55 13.35 -7.74
N VAL A 290 22.83 13.37 -7.38
CA VAL A 290 23.93 13.32 -8.34
C VAL A 290 24.64 11.97 -8.26
N TYR A 291 25.00 11.37 -9.40
CA TYR A 291 25.88 10.22 -9.49
C TYR A 291 27.34 10.69 -9.49
N ASN A 292 28.11 10.23 -8.52
CA ASN A 292 29.53 10.50 -8.41
C ASN A 292 30.31 9.33 -9.05
N GLU A 293 30.94 9.59 -10.19
CA GLU A 293 31.71 8.56 -10.91
C GLU A 293 32.94 8.08 -10.14
N THR A 294 33.54 8.94 -9.31
CA THR A 294 34.73 8.62 -8.51
C THR A 294 34.41 7.63 -7.41
N THR A 295 33.31 7.83 -6.69
CA THR A 295 32.88 6.93 -5.61
C THR A 295 32.02 5.77 -6.12
N GLY A 296 31.45 5.90 -7.32
CA GLY A 296 30.52 4.94 -7.91
C GLY A 296 29.14 4.92 -7.25
N LYS A 297 28.76 6.01 -6.57
CA LYS A 297 27.54 6.10 -5.76
C LYS A 297 26.71 7.33 -6.08
N TYR A 298 25.41 7.25 -5.80
CA TYR A 298 24.53 8.42 -5.76
C TYR A 298 24.64 9.13 -4.39
N GLU A 299 24.59 10.46 -4.40
CA GLU A 299 24.62 11.30 -3.18
C GLU A 299 23.30 11.28 -2.37
N LEU A 300 22.26 10.61 -2.89
CA LEU A 300 20.91 10.55 -2.33
C LEU A 300 20.93 10.19 -0.84
N GLU A 301 21.69 9.15 -0.48
CA GLU A 301 21.78 8.63 0.89
C GLU A 301 22.34 9.68 1.85
N ASP A 302 23.49 10.27 1.52
CA ASP A 302 24.17 11.24 2.38
C ASP A 302 23.30 12.50 2.56
N GLN A 303 22.70 12.99 1.48
CA GLN A 303 21.80 14.14 1.52
C GLN A 303 20.53 13.84 2.34
N PHE A 304 19.94 12.66 2.18
CA PHE A 304 18.78 12.24 2.96
C PHE A 304 19.10 12.19 4.46
N ILE A 305 20.20 11.55 4.85
CA ILE A 305 20.65 11.49 6.25
C ILE A 305 20.92 12.89 6.81
N ALA A 306 21.60 13.75 6.05
CA ALA A 306 21.86 15.13 6.46
C ALA A 306 20.56 15.92 6.66
N ASN A 307 19.58 15.77 5.77
CA ASN A 307 18.28 16.42 5.90
C ASN A 307 17.53 15.95 7.16
N VAL A 308 17.57 14.65 7.51
CA VAL A 308 16.96 14.14 8.74
C VAL A 308 17.67 14.70 9.98
N LYS A 309 19.01 14.72 9.99
CA LYS A 309 19.80 15.29 11.11
C LYS A 309 19.58 16.79 11.32
N ASN A 310 19.17 17.51 10.27
CA ASN A 310 18.84 18.93 10.34
C ASN A 310 17.36 19.19 10.65
N SER A 311 16.55 18.14 10.84
CA SER A 311 15.13 18.31 11.17
C SER A 311 14.92 18.86 12.56
N LYS A 312 13.84 19.63 12.74
CA LYS A 312 13.44 20.15 14.06
C LYS A 312 13.20 19.04 15.09
N PHE A 313 12.72 17.87 14.66
CA PHE A 313 12.42 16.74 15.55
C PHE A 313 13.69 16.00 15.99
N TYR A 314 14.70 15.92 15.13
CA TYR A 314 16.00 15.36 15.51
C TYR A 314 16.76 16.30 16.46
N LEU A 315 16.69 17.61 16.19
CA LEU A 315 17.37 18.65 16.97
C LEU A 315 16.57 19.12 18.19
N ASP A 316 15.43 18.50 18.49
CA ASP A 316 14.56 18.93 19.58
C ASP A 316 15.33 18.88 20.92
N GLU A 317 15.21 19.97 21.67
CA GLU A 317 15.87 20.13 22.97
C GLU A 317 15.22 19.25 24.03
N ASP A 318 13.92 18.96 23.88
CA ASP A 318 13.19 18.04 24.75
C ASP A 318 13.56 16.58 24.40
N PRO A 319 14.25 15.84 25.30
CA PRO A 319 14.64 14.47 25.04
C PRO A 319 13.45 13.52 24.84
N GLU A 320 12.29 13.79 25.45
CA GLU A 320 11.10 12.93 25.30
C GLU A 320 10.53 13.07 23.88
N VAL A 321 10.38 14.30 23.40
CA VAL A 321 9.94 14.58 22.02
C VAL A 321 10.94 14.03 21.01
N ARG A 322 12.24 14.32 21.23
CA ARG A 322 13.32 13.85 20.35
C ARG A 322 13.35 12.33 20.27
N ASN A 323 13.42 11.62 21.38
CA ASN A 323 13.58 10.16 21.40
C ASN A 323 12.35 9.41 20.86
N ALA A 324 11.16 10.01 20.97
CA ALA A 324 9.94 9.47 20.38
C ALA A 324 9.84 9.68 18.86
N SER A 325 10.62 10.61 18.31
CA SER A 325 10.56 10.99 16.89
C SER A 325 11.10 9.89 15.96
N PRO A 326 10.45 9.63 14.82
CA PRO A 326 10.98 8.74 13.78
C PRO A 326 12.35 9.18 13.25
N GLU A 327 12.61 10.48 13.22
CA GLU A 327 13.88 11.05 12.77
C GLU A 327 15.05 10.62 13.66
N TYR A 328 14.93 10.81 14.98
CA TYR A 328 15.95 10.38 15.92
C TYR A 328 16.12 8.87 15.95
N GLN A 329 15.01 8.13 15.91
CA GLN A 329 15.03 6.67 15.88
C GLN A 329 15.76 6.15 14.63
N PHE A 330 15.46 6.68 13.44
CA PHE A 330 16.13 6.29 12.21
C PHE A 330 17.65 6.52 12.30
N ILE A 331 18.08 7.70 12.74
CA ILE A 331 19.51 8.00 12.88
C ILE A 331 20.17 7.06 13.89
N SER A 332 19.51 6.78 15.02
CA SER A 332 20.03 5.84 16.03
C SER A 332 20.16 4.41 15.50
N LEU A 333 19.25 4.00 14.61
CA LEU A 333 19.28 2.67 13.99
C LEU A 333 20.40 2.52 12.97
N LEU A 334 20.94 3.61 12.41
CA LEU A 334 22.10 3.53 11.53
C LEU A 334 23.27 2.89 12.26
N ASP A 335 23.52 3.25 13.52
CA ASP A 335 24.69 2.76 14.26
C ASP A 335 24.39 1.50 15.08
N THR A 336 23.25 0.86 14.82
CA THR A 336 22.89 -0.42 15.45
C THR A 336 23.50 -1.58 14.68
N GLU A 337 24.15 -2.48 15.41
CA GLU A 337 24.74 -3.69 14.81
C GLU A 337 23.66 -4.65 14.30
N LEU A 338 23.99 -5.37 13.22
CA LEU A 338 23.07 -6.30 12.56
C LEU A 338 22.54 -7.39 13.50
N GLU A 339 23.39 -7.92 14.38
CA GLU A 339 22.98 -8.93 15.37
C GLU A 339 21.99 -8.37 16.39
N THR A 340 22.10 -7.10 16.75
CA THR A 340 21.11 -6.44 17.62
C THR A 340 19.77 -6.35 16.92
N HIS A 341 19.73 -6.01 15.63
CA HIS A 341 18.49 -6.05 14.86
C HIS A 341 17.88 -7.46 14.80
N ARG A 342 18.70 -8.48 14.54
CA ARG A 342 18.25 -9.88 14.49
C ARG A 342 17.68 -10.35 15.83
N ALA A 343 18.32 -9.99 16.93
CA ALA A 343 17.83 -10.31 18.28
C ALA A 343 16.45 -9.70 18.53
N ARG A 344 16.26 -8.42 18.17
CA ARG A 344 14.98 -7.70 18.27
C ARG A 344 13.89 -8.36 17.43
N ILE A 345 14.18 -8.70 16.17
CA ILE A 345 13.24 -9.42 15.29
C ILE A 345 12.85 -10.76 15.89
N ARG A 346 13.81 -11.56 16.39
CA ARG A 346 13.54 -12.87 16.99
C ARG A 346 12.61 -12.74 18.20
N GLN A 347 12.88 -11.78 19.08
CA GLN A 347 12.03 -11.51 20.25
C GLN A 347 10.61 -11.10 19.84
N TYR A 348 10.49 -10.20 18.88
CA TYR A 348 9.20 -9.78 18.33
C TYR A 348 8.41 -10.97 17.76
N MET A 349 9.03 -11.80 16.92
CA MET A 349 8.37 -12.95 16.30
C MET A 349 7.87 -13.95 17.34
N HIS A 350 8.66 -14.23 18.38
CA HIS A 350 8.22 -15.09 19.49
C HIS A 350 7.04 -14.51 20.25
N SER A 351 7.05 -13.20 20.50
CA SER A 351 5.97 -12.52 21.23
C SER A 351 4.67 -12.55 20.42
N VAL A 352 4.75 -12.30 19.11
CA VAL A 352 3.60 -12.38 18.21
C VAL A 352 3.02 -13.80 18.15
N ASP A 353 3.87 -14.82 17.95
CA ASP A 353 3.41 -16.21 17.88
C ASP A 353 2.79 -16.68 19.20
N ALA A 354 3.31 -16.23 20.34
CA ALA A 354 2.72 -16.52 21.65
C ALA A 354 1.35 -15.85 21.80
N ARG A 355 1.24 -14.57 21.45
CA ARG A 355 0.01 -13.79 21.59
C ARG A 355 -1.10 -14.32 20.68
N LEU A 356 -0.77 -14.70 19.44
CA LEU A 356 -1.72 -15.24 18.45
C LEU A 356 -2.42 -16.54 18.91
N LYS A 357 -1.86 -17.25 19.90
CA LYS A 357 -2.46 -18.45 20.52
C LYS A 357 -3.49 -18.15 21.60
N THR A 358 -3.82 -16.88 21.81
CA THR A 358 -4.81 -16.43 22.81
C THR A 358 -5.97 -15.71 22.12
N VAL A 359 -7.15 -15.76 22.73
CA VAL A 359 -8.34 -15.04 22.24
C VAL A 359 -8.09 -13.53 22.28
N GLU A 360 -7.47 -13.01 23.34
CA GLU A 360 -7.14 -11.59 23.51
C GLU A 360 -6.17 -11.11 22.42
N GLY A 361 -5.16 -11.92 22.12
CA GLY A 361 -4.23 -11.64 21.03
C GLY A 361 -4.89 -11.62 19.65
N LEU A 362 -5.81 -12.55 19.40
CA LEU A 362 -6.60 -12.56 18.16
C LEU A 362 -7.50 -11.33 18.06
N ILE A 363 -8.18 -10.94 19.15
CA ILE A 363 -8.96 -9.70 19.20
C ILE A 363 -8.08 -8.51 18.82
N ASP A 364 -6.88 -8.40 19.39
CA ASP A 364 -5.98 -7.29 19.09
C ASP A 364 -5.48 -7.30 17.65
N TYR A 365 -5.12 -8.46 17.10
CA TYR A 365 -4.64 -8.52 15.72
C TYR A 365 -5.72 -8.32 14.67
N ILE A 366 -6.96 -8.72 14.94
CA ILE A 366 -8.11 -8.37 14.10
C ILE A 366 -8.42 -6.87 14.24
N ARG A 367 -8.32 -6.30 15.45
CA ARG A 367 -8.46 -4.86 15.68
C ARG A 367 -7.40 -4.07 14.89
N LEU A 368 -6.16 -4.54 14.86
CA LEU A 368 -5.10 -3.97 14.04
C LEU A 368 -5.39 -4.08 12.53
N ALA A 369 -5.92 -5.23 12.09
CA ALA A 369 -6.34 -5.39 10.69
C ALA A 369 -7.43 -4.38 10.33
N GLU A 370 -8.43 -4.19 11.19
CA GLU A 370 -9.46 -3.18 10.99
C GLU A 370 -8.91 -1.76 10.97
N SER A 371 -8.00 -1.41 11.89
CA SER A 371 -7.32 -0.11 11.89
C SER A 371 -6.70 0.20 10.53
N ARG A 372 -5.98 -0.77 9.94
CA ARG A 372 -5.34 -0.65 8.62
C ARG A 372 -6.37 -0.56 7.49
N ARG A 373 -7.44 -1.36 7.53
CA ARG A 373 -8.54 -1.28 6.56
C ARG A 373 -9.22 0.09 6.61
N LEU A 374 -9.42 0.67 7.77
CA LEU A 374 -10.04 2.00 7.90
C LEU A 374 -9.12 3.15 7.45
N ILE A 375 -7.79 2.96 7.41
CA ILE A 375 -6.86 3.91 6.77
C ILE A 375 -6.97 3.80 5.24
N TYR A 376 -7.17 2.59 4.73
CA TYR A 376 -7.23 2.27 3.30
C TYR A 376 -8.57 2.59 2.65
N ARG A 377 -9.69 2.28 3.31
CA ARG A 377 -11.04 2.42 2.76
C ARG A 377 -11.38 3.81 2.20
N PRO A 378 -10.92 4.96 2.75
CA PRO A 378 -11.20 6.28 2.18
C PRO A 378 -10.51 6.56 0.84
N LEU A 379 -9.55 5.72 0.43
CA LEU A 379 -8.84 5.86 -0.83
C LEU A 379 -9.81 5.64 -2.01
N PRO A 380 -9.60 6.29 -3.17
CA PRO A 380 -10.56 6.36 -4.28
C PRO A 380 -10.64 5.05 -5.08
N LEU A 381 -10.74 3.92 -4.40
CA LEU A 381 -10.66 2.60 -4.99
C LEU A 381 -12.07 2.12 -5.21
N ASP A 382 -12.36 1.61 -6.41
CA ASP A 382 -13.60 0.87 -6.65
C ASP A 382 -13.48 -0.48 -5.93
N GLU A 383 -13.55 -0.42 -4.60
CA GLU A 383 -13.61 -1.58 -3.74
C GLU A 383 -15.04 -2.10 -3.71
N PHE A 384 -15.17 -3.40 -3.97
CA PHE A 384 -16.41 -4.08 -3.65
C PHE A 384 -16.47 -4.20 -2.14
N ALA A 385 -17.52 -3.67 -1.53
CA ALA A 385 -17.79 -3.76 -0.09
C ALA A 385 -17.65 -5.20 0.45
N LEU A 386 -17.88 -6.16 -0.45
CA LEU A 386 -17.81 -7.60 -0.21
C LEU A 386 -16.39 -8.18 -0.11
N THR A 387 -15.35 -7.46 -0.50
CA THR A 387 -13.97 -7.99 -0.57
C THR A 387 -13.25 -7.97 0.78
N ILE A 388 -13.60 -7.03 1.67
CA ILE A 388 -12.94 -6.84 2.97
C ILE A 388 -14.01 -6.65 4.04
N PRO A 389 -14.01 -7.43 5.14
CA PRO A 389 -15.01 -7.30 6.19
C PRO A 389 -14.81 -6.00 6.99
N TYR A 390 -15.85 -5.62 7.70
CA TYR A 390 -15.95 -4.43 8.53
C TYR A 390 -16.22 -4.84 9.98
N ALA A 391 -15.54 -4.22 10.95
CA ALA A 391 -15.79 -4.50 12.36
C ALA A 391 -16.84 -3.54 12.93
N LEU A 392 -18.09 -4.00 13.06
CA LEU A 392 -19.22 -3.16 13.47
C LEU A 392 -19.13 -2.68 14.93
N LYS A 393 -18.36 -3.36 15.78
CA LYS A 393 -18.11 -2.97 17.18
C LYS A 393 -16.78 -2.23 17.35
N TYR A 394 -16.16 -1.79 16.25
CA TYR A 394 -14.94 -0.99 16.26
C TYR A 394 -15.27 0.50 16.37
N GLY A 395 -14.47 1.24 17.14
CA GLY A 395 -14.66 2.68 17.31
C GLY A 395 -14.48 3.46 16.01
N LEU A 396 -15.51 4.20 15.59
CA LEU A 396 -15.50 4.97 14.34
C LEU A 396 -14.60 6.22 14.40
N ASP A 397 -14.21 6.67 15.60
CA ASP A 397 -13.28 7.79 15.76
C ASP A 397 -11.91 7.45 15.13
N PHE A 398 -11.36 8.40 14.39
CA PHE A 398 -10.05 8.29 13.79
C PHE A 398 -8.94 8.22 14.85
N ASN A 399 -9.15 8.81 16.02
CA ASN A 399 -8.20 8.68 17.13
C ASN A 399 -8.18 7.28 17.75
N SER A 400 -9.12 6.41 17.37
CA SER A 400 -9.21 5.01 17.78
C SER A 400 -8.46 4.06 16.83
N ARG A 401 -7.53 4.56 16.00
CA ARG A 401 -6.67 3.70 15.16
C ARG A 401 -5.55 3.10 16.02
N TYR A 402 -5.16 1.88 15.68
CA TYR A 402 -4.09 1.15 16.34
C TYR A 402 -2.90 0.90 15.41
N GLU A 403 -1.71 0.85 15.99
CA GLU A 403 -0.47 0.38 15.38
C GLU A 403 0.11 -0.79 16.19
N MET A 404 0.90 -1.63 15.55
CA MET A 404 1.68 -2.68 16.22
C MET A 404 2.88 -2.05 16.96
N THR A 405 3.35 -2.71 18.00
CA THR A 405 4.55 -2.36 18.77
C THR A 405 5.63 -3.43 18.64
N GLU A 406 6.87 -3.10 19.03
CA GLU A 406 7.99 -4.05 19.07
C GLU A 406 7.76 -5.25 19.99
N ALA A 407 6.91 -5.11 21.00
CA ALA A 407 6.55 -6.19 21.91
C ALA A 407 5.57 -7.21 21.30
N GLY A 408 5.06 -6.97 20.09
CA GLY A 408 4.01 -7.78 19.49
C GLY A 408 2.60 -7.44 20.01
N ASP A 409 2.47 -6.39 20.81
CA ASP A 409 1.19 -5.83 21.25
C ASP A 409 0.73 -4.69 20.33
N ILE A 410 -0.52 -4.25 20.48
CA ILE A 410 -1.05 -3.09 19.77
C ILE A 410 -1.16 -1.89 20.71
N GLN A 411 -1.00 -0.68 20.17
CA GLN A 411 -1.25 0.56 20.88
C GLN A 411 -2.07 1.53 20.03
N THR A 412 -2.72 2.49 20.66
CA THR A 412 -3.37 3.58 19.93
C THR A 412 -2.34 4.39 19.15
N LEU A 413 -2.71 4.79 17.94
CA LEU A 413 -1.84 5.56 17.06
C LEU A 413 -1.46 6.91 17.72
N PRO A 414 -0.16 7.24 17.81
CA PRO A 414 0.27 8.51 18.38
C PRO A 414 -0.31 9.72 17.64
N GLY A 415 -0.49 10.84 18.33
CA GLY A 415 -1.14 12.04 17.76
C GLY A 415 -0.52 12.52 16.45
N ARG A 416 0.81 12.46 16.30
CA ARG A 416 1.50 12.81 15.04
C ARG A 416 1.15 11.83 13.91
N GLY A 417 1.10 10.52 14.18
CA GLY A 417 0.66 9.51 13.21
C GLY A 417 -0.81 9.67 12.81
N SER A 418 -1.68 9.98 13.78
CA SER A 418 -3.10 10.27 13.51
C SER A 418 -3.26 11.49 12.61
N LYS A 419 -2.57 12.60 12.91
CA LYS A 419 -2.56 13.79 12.04
C LYS A 419 -2.02 13.49 10.64
N PHE A 420 -0.94 12.71 10.56
CA PHE A 420 -0.34 12.30 9.29
C PHE A 420 -1.35 11.58 8.39
N PHE A 421 -2.04 10.54 8.89
CA PHE A 421 -3.02 9.84 8.06
C PHE A 421 -4.28 10.66 7.79
N GLN A 422 -4.72 11.52 8.71
CA GLN A 422 -5.84 12.43 8.42
C GLN A 422 -5.54 13.32 7.20
N SER A 423 -4.34 13.93 7.16
CA SER A 423 -3.89 14.70 6.00
C SER A 423 -3.73 13.80 4.77
N TRP A 424 -2.99 12.70 4.90
CA TRP A 424 -2.60 11.92 3.73
C TRP A 424 -3.73 11.11 3.10
N THR A 425 -4.74 10.68 3.86
CA THR A 425 -5.82 9.80 3.35
C THR A 425 -7.23 10.36 3.45
N ARG A 426 -7.46 11.54 4.08
CA ARG A 426 -8.82 12.09 4.22
C ARG A 426 -8.99 13.52 3.70
N THR A 427 -8.02 14.42 3.84
CA THR A 427 -8.22 15.81 3.41
C THR A 427 -8.35 15.88 1.89
N GLN A 428 -9.30 16.65 1.39
CA GLN A 428 -9.51 16.82 -0.06
C GLN A 428 -8.59 17.89 -0.66
N ASP A 429 -7.63 18.37 0.12
CA ASP A 429 -6.63 19.30 -0.38
C ASP A 429 -5.69 18.58 -1.36
N GLY A 430 -4.98 19.35 -2.19
CA GLY A 430 -4.11 18.84 -3.25
C GLY A 430 -2.84 18.12 -2.76
N TRP A 431 -2.89 17.45 -1.60
CA TRP A 431 -1.79 16.72 -0.97
C TRP A 431 -2.20 15.35 -0.43
N SER A 432 -3.40 14.88 -0.78
CA SER A 432 -3.94 13.62 -0.28
C SER A 432 -3.98 12.51 -1.33
N LEU A 433 -3.85 11.26 -0.87
CA LEU A 433 -4.17 10.06 -1.64
C LEU A 433 -5.68 9.91 -1.91
N ALA A 434 -6.52 10.61 -1.15
CA ALA A 434 -7.97 10.47 -1.23
C ALA A 434 -8.59 11.20 -2.44
N GLY A 435 -7.81 11.96 -3.21
CA GLY A 435 -8.30 12.82 -4.30
C GLY A 435 -8.56 12.09 -5.63
N TYR A 436 -9.10 12.81 -6.61
CA TYR A 436 -9.18 12.35 -8.01
C TYR A 436 -7.80 12.25 -8.67
N ASP A 437 -6.87 13.11 -8.26
CA ASP A 437 -5.44 13.08 -8.63
C ASP A 437 -4.63 12.78 -7.36
N PRO A 438 -4.57 11.52 -6.88
CA PRO A 438 -3.86 11.15 -5.67
C PRO A 438 -2.41 11.66 -5.61
N HIS A 439 -2.10 12.39 -4.55
CA HIS A 439 -0.74 12.84 -4.26
C HIS A 439 -0.01 11.78 -3.44
N LEU A 440 0.85 11.03 -4.13
CA LEU A 440 1.62 9.95 -3.52
C LEU A 440 2.54 10.45 -2.40
N ILE A 441 3.20 11.59 -2.62
CA ILE A 441 4.17 12.13 -1.66
C ILE A 441 3.40 12.96 -0.62
N PRO A 442 3.46 12.60 0.67
CA PRO A 442 2.77 13.33 1.72
C PRO A 442 3.26 14.77 1.84
N LYS A 443 2.39 15.63 2.40
CA LYS A 443 2.76 17.00 2.78
C LYS A 443 3.78 16.98 3.92
N PRO A 444 4.83 17.83 3.89
CA PRO A 444 5.72 18.03 5.02
C PRO A 444 5.01 18.51 6.29
N ASP A 445 5.53 18.12 7.46
CA ASP A 445 5.01 18.54 8.75
C ASP A 445 5.09 20.06 8.94
N GLY A 446 4.06 20.67 9.53
CA GLY A 446 4.05 22.08 9.90
C GLY A 446 3.69 23.06 8.79
N LEU A 447 3.29 22.57 7.60
CA LEU A 447 2.73 23.42 6.53
C LEU A 447 1.22 23.69 6.70
N ASP A 448 0.61 23.26 7.82
CA ASP A 448 -0.82 23.41 8.16
C ASP A 448 -1.08 24.28 9.40
N GLU A 449 -0.04 24.78 10.07
CA GLU A 449 -0.23 25.79 11.11
C GLU A 449 -0.39 27.16 10.40
N ASP A 450 -1.57 27.77 10.56
CA ASP A 450 -2.01 29.07 10.02
C ASP A 450 -2.74 29.12 8.66
N SER A 451 -3.82 28.35 8.49
CA SER A 451 -4.97 28.86 7.71
C SER A 451 -6.29 28.21 8.13
N PRO A 452 -7.30 28.96 8.60
CA PRO A 452 -8.65 28.44 8.70
C PRO A 452 -9.09 28.01 7.30
N SER A 453 -9.67 26.82 7.21
CA SER A 453 -10.25 26.28 5.98
C SER A 453 -11.13 27.37 5.34
N PRO A 454 -10.93 27.75 4.06
CA PRO A 454 -11.86 28.65 3.43
C PRO A 454 -13.19 27.91 3.34
N THR A 455 -14.18 28.35 4.12
CA THR A 455 -15.58 28.08 3.86
C THR A 455 -15.83 28.41 2.39
N ASN A 456 -16.11 27.40 1.57
CA ASN A 456 -16.48 27.61 0.18
C ASN A 456 -17.64 28.60 0.14
N PRO A 457 -17.54 29.73 -0.60
CA PRO A 457 -18.69 30.58 -0.81
C PRO A 457 -19.71 29.82 -1.67
N PRO A 458 -21.01 30.07 -1.49
CA PRO A 458 -22.06 29.36 -2.22
C PRO A 458 -21.88 29.60 -3.72
N ALA A 459 -22.00 28.53 -4.51
CA ALA A 459 -21.88 28.57 -5.96
C ALA A 459 -22.84 29.63 -6.55
N ALA A 460 -22.27 30.77 -6.97
CA ALA A 460 -23.00 31.76 -7.74
C ALA A 460 -23.30 31.17 -9.12
N ALA A 461 -24.59 31.08 -9.45
CA ALA A 461 -25.08 30.66 -10.74
C ALA A 461 -24.47 31.51 -11.87
N SER A 462 -23.64 30.92 -12.73
CA SER A 462 -23.17 31.57 -13.96
C SER A 462 -23.85 30.95 -15.18
N ARG A 463 -24.68 31.78 -15.80
CA ARG A 463 -25.40 31.55 -17.06
C ARG A 463 -24.44 31.27 -18.22
N SER A 464 -24.91 30.39 -19.10
CA SER A 464 -24.47 30.15 -20.49
C SER A 464 -24.01 31.40 -21.23
N ILE A 465 -22.77 31.38 -21.74
CA ILE A 465 -22.37 32.07 -22.98
C ILE A 465 -21.35 31.20 -23.74
N ARG A 466 -21.67 30.86 -25.00
CA ARG A 466 -20.77 30.25 -25.98
C ARG A 466 -19.74 31.27 -26.47
N SER A 467 -18.46 30.88 -26.59
CA SER A 467 -17.69 30.88 -27.87
C SER A 467 -16.16 30.95 -27.68
N ALA A 468 -15.49 30.40 -28.71
CA ALA A 468 -14.15 30.68 -29.22
C ALA A 468 -12.91 30.01 -28.58
N GLN A 469 -12.33 29.14 -29.40
CA GLN A 469 -11.06 28.41 -29.30
C GLN A 469 -9.84 29.29 -29.00
N THR A 470 -8.93 28.77 -28.16
CA THR A 470 -7.48 28.91 -28.38
C THR A 470 -6.74 27.61 -28.01
N LYS A 471 -5.73 27.29 -28.82
CA LYS A 471 -5.00 26.02 -28.90
C LYS A 471 -4.11 25.79 -27.68
N THR A 472 -4.26 24.64 -27.03
CA THR A 472 -3.24 24.04 -26.17
C THR A 472 -2.82 22.68 -26.74
N THR A 473 -1.51 22.52 -26.91
CA THR A 473 -0.79 21.30 -27.27
C THR A 473 -1.31 20.08 -26.48
N ARG A 474 -2.00 19.17 -27.18
CA ARG A 474 -2.56 17.94 -26.62
C ARG A 474 -1.63 16.75 -26.84
N CYS A 475 -1.57 15.90 -25.81
CA CYS A 475 -1.01 14.55 -25.82
C CYS A 475 -1.70 13.68 -26.90
N PRO A 476 -0.97 12.91 -27.73
CA PRO A 476 -1.49 12.33 -28.98
C PRO A 476 -2.43 11.12 -28.86
N TYR A 477 -3.02 10.81 -27.69
CA TYR A 477 -3.78 9.56 -27.49
C TYR A 477 -5.23 9.71 -26.99
N ARG A 478 -5.85 10.90 -27.14
CA ARG A 478 -7.21 11.15 -26.62
C ARG A 478 -8.35 11.15 -27.65
N GLU A 479 -8.16 10.67 -28.87
CA GLU A 479 -9.18 10.75 -29.94
C GLU A 479 -10.05 9.50 -30.16
N VAL A 480 -10.08 8.52 -29.26
CA VAL A 480 -10.99 7.37 -29.42
C VAL A 480 -11.78 7.05 -28.15
N TRP A 481 -12.67 7.96 -27.77
CA TRP A 481 -13.79 7.66 -26.88
C TRP A 481 -14.99 8.54 -27.28
N PRO A 482 -16.00 8.00 -27.99
CA PRO A 482 -17.31 8.63 -28.03
C PRO A 482 -17.99 8.47 -26.67
N GLU A 483 -18.68 9.54 -26.28
CA GLU A 483 -19.47 9.74 -25.07
C GLU A 483 -20.42 8.57 -24.77
N ILE A 484 -20.47 8.17 -23.49
CA ILE A 484 -21.62 7.55 -22.82
C ILE A 484 -21.94 8.42 -21.62
#